data_AF-A0A5Q4G0A4-F1
#
_entry.id   AF-A0A5Q4G0A4-F1
#
_cell.length_a   1.000
_cell.length_b   1.000
_cell.length_c   1.000
_cell.angle_alpha   90.00
_cell.angle_beta   90.00
_cell.angle_gamma   90.00
#
_symmetry.space_group_name_H-M   'P 1'
#
loop_
_entity.id
_entity.type
_entity.pdbx_description
1 polymer ?
#
loop_
_entity_poly.entity_id
_entity_poly.type
_entity_poly.pdbx_seq_one_letter_code
_entity_poly.pdbx_strand_id
1 'polypeptide(L)'
;MAVIGDEDRLRRLLGAPETAWIVARARARLERGRPLTGTITRSDATEGERVAAARLVGRAVPPGRSASLSLDRLDEVVRRSGAWPAGLASAIVTLTGPVDDPRVREAEQQAWTTVAAELASLADDRSELATWLAGLQARGLLRRVAGGADEARALVAQLRAVVAALPAGGESIARFSARVLNRAHALDAGTPLGGLATAAAEVLGRHVEVGAAVIGPTEVGDTTVDAAEAGAAVTDARPGSAAWRRDVWAAVGVVVDDLSSTVLLLGFPGSAAATGTAGALAHLAERGQPVVLTLRQVITDDVGATPTSVFVCENPAVVSAAADGLGAASPPLLCLQGQPSAAAVVLLRQLAARGATVRYHGDFDWGGVAIARTLASHVDWLPWRYDADAYLAALERHGEALPALSGAAQATPWDPRLADAMQGQGLSVEEEVVIDALLRDLDGWARR
;
A
#
# COMPACT_ATOMS: atom_id res chain seq x y z
N MET A 1 -7.76 33.28 20.66
CA MET A 1 -9.18 32.93 20.87
C MET A 1 -10.02 33.96 20.12
N ALA A 2 -10.70 33.56 19.04
CA ALA A 2 -11.59 34.47 18.32
C ALA A 2 -12.71 34.93 19.27
N VAL A 3 -12.94 36.24 19.37
CA VAL A 3 -13.99 36.79 20.23
C VAL A 3 -15.34 36.37 19.64
N ILE A 4 -15.94 35.32 20.23
CA ILE A 4 -17.30 34.88 19.92
C ILE A 4 -18.24 35.98 20.45
N GLY A 5 -19.15 36.48 19.60
CA GLY A 5 -20.06 37.57 19.95
C GLY A 5 -21.10 37.17 21.01
N ASP A 6 -21.88 38.15 21.48
CA ASP A 6 -22.95 37.96 22.46
C ASP A 6 -24.24 37.53 21.75
N GLU A 7 -24.49 36.22 21.71
CA GLU A 7 -25.63 35.64 20.99
C GLU A 7 -26.98 36.09 21.57
N ASP A 8 -27.09 36.27 22.88
CA ASP A 8 -28.31 36.77 23.53
C ASP A 8 -28.61 38.21 23.10
N ARG A 9 -27.57 39.04 23.02
CA ARG A 9 -27.70 40.41 22.52
C ARG A 9 -28.01 40.44 21.03
N LEU A 10 -27.45 39.53 20.26
CA LEU A 10 -27.77 39.37 18.85
C LEU A 10 -29.24 38.96 18.65
N ARG A 11 -29.75 38.00 19.43
CA ARG A 11 -31.17 37.59 19.42
C ARG A 11 -32.10 38.72 19.88
N ARG A 12 -31.69 39.56 20.84
CA ARG A 12 -32.46 40.77 21.19
C ARG A 12 -32.52 41.78 20.04
N LEU A 13 -31.48 41.86 19.22
CA LEU A 13 -31.38 42.84 18.14
C LEU A 13 -32.09 42.39 16.85
N LEU A 14 -31.96 41.12 16.48
CA LEU A 14 -32.45 40.56 15.20
C LEU A 14 -33.39 39.36 15.34
N GLY A 15 -33.70 38.91 16.56
CA GLY A 15 -34.57 37.76 16.83
C GLY A 15 -36.04 38.13 17.03
N ALA A 16 -36.41 39.41 16.97
CA ALA A 16 -37.79 39.84 17.10
C ALA A 16 -38.60 39.51 15.83
N PRO A 17 -39.89 39.14 15.93
CA PRO A 17 -40.76 38.85 14.77
C PRO A 17 -40.76 39.96 13.72
N GLU A 18 -40.71 41.22 14.16
CA GLU A 18 -40.71 42.42 13.32
C GLU A 18 -39.40 42.60 12.53
N THR A 19 -38.33 41.92 12.94
CA THR A 19 -37.02 41.93 12.26
C THR A 19 -36.77 40.66 11.42
N ALA A 20 -37.65 39.66 11.50
CA ALA A 20 -37.48 38.37 10.82
C ALA A 20 -37.32 38.51 9.31
N TRP A 21 -37.98 39.50 8.69
CA TRP A 21 -37.87 39.75 7.26
C TRP A 21 -36.48 40.24 6.83
N ILE A 22 -35.79 40.99 7.70
CA ILE A 22 -34.41 41.46 7.48
C ILE A 22 -33.48 40.25 7.46
N VAL A 23 -33.61 39.39 8.47
CA VAL A 23 -32.84 38.15 8.61
C VAL A 23 -33.06 37.23 7.40
N ALA A 24 -34.32 37.00 7.01
CA ALA A 24 -34.65 36.16 5.87
C ALA A 24 -34.08 36.71 4.55
N ARG A 25 -34.12 38.02 4.33
CA ARG A 25 -33.64 38.65 3.08
C ARG A 25 -32.11 38.73 3.03
N ALA A 26 -31.46 38.91 4.18
CA ALA A 26 -30.01 38.79 4.32
C ALA A 26 -29.55 37.34 4.06
N ARG A 27 -30.20 36.34 4.68
CA ARG A 27 -29.95 34.92 4.42
C ARG A 27 -30.10 34.57 2.94
N ALA A 28 -31.21 34.97 2.33
CA ALA A 28 -31.47 34.69 0.92
C ALA A 28 -30.48 35.39 -0.05
N ARG A 29 -29.77 36.44 0.40
CA ARG A 29 -28.64 37.02 -0.36
C ARG A 29 -27.38 36.18 -0.20
N LEU A 30 -27.06 35.73 1.01
CA LEU A 30 -25.94 34.83 1.28
C LEU A 30 -26.08 33.50 0.51
N GLU A 31 -27.27 32.89 0.51
CA GLU A 31 -27.58 31.67 -0.27
C GLU A 31 -27.42 31.87 -1.79
N ARG A 32 -27.46 33.11 -2.27
CA ARG A 32 -27.21 33.47 -3.69
C ARG A 32 -25.81 34.01 -3.93
N GLY A 33 -24.91 33.93 -2.95
CA GLY A 33 -23.54 34.45 -3.02
C GLY A 33 -23.47 35.98 -3.21
N ARG A 34 -24.51 36.74 -2.84
CA ARG A 34 -24.54 38.21 -2.98
C ARG A 34 -24.01 38.87 -1.70
N PRO A 35 -23.22 39.96 -1.81
CA PRO A 35 -22.76 40.69 -0.63
C PRO A 35 -23.93 41.30 0.15
N LEU A 36 -23.78 41.40 1.47
CA LEU A 36 -24.73 42.09 2.35
C LEU A 36 -24.52 43.60 2.33
N THR A 37 -24.59 44.19 1.14
CA THR A 37 -24.44 45.64 0.91
C THR A 37 -25.70 46.21 0.27
N GLY A 38 -25.83 47.54 0.34
CA GLY A 38 -26.96 48.27 -0.23
C GLY A 38 -28.27 48.12 0.55
N THR A 39 -29.36 48.59 -0.05
CA THR A 39 -30.67 48.66 0.60
C THR A 39 -31.49 47.39 0.36
N ILE A 40 -32.17 46.93 1.41
CA ILE A 40 -33.28 45.97 1.32
C ILE A 40 -34.58 46.69 1.63
N THR A 41 -35.64 46.33 0.90
CA THR A 41 -36.98 46.90 1.07
C THR A 41 -38.01 45.79 1.17
N ARG A 42 -38.95 45.95 2.11
CA ARG A 42 -40.18 45.18 2.22
C ARG A 42 -41.36 46.09 1.85
N SER A 43 -42.05 45.75 0.78
CA SER A 43 -43.36 46.31 0.43
C SER A 43 -44.43 45.78 1.40
N ASP A 44 -45.43 46.60 1.70
CA ASP A 44 -46.51 46.28 2.65
C ASP A 44 -46.01 45.85 4.04
N ALA A 45 -44.99 46.54 4.54
CA ALA A 45 -44.49 46.35 5.89
C ALA A 45 -45.52 46.80 6.93
N THR A 46 -45.65 46.04 8.03
CA THR A 46 -46.47 46.47 9.17
C THR A 46 -45.84 47.68 9.87
N GLU A 47 -46.62 48.40 10.70
CA GLU A 47 -46.05 49.48 11.51
C GLU A 47 -44.92 48.97 12.42
N GLY A 48 -45.07 47.78 13.02
CA GLY A 48 -44.03 47.15 13.83
C GLY A 48 -42.73 46.88 13.04
N GLU A 49 -42.83 46.38 11.82
CA GLU A 49 -41.66 46.14 10.94
C GLU A 49 -40.97 47.44 10.52
N ARG A 50 -41.73 48.51 10.25
CA ARG A 50 -41.18 49.84 9.91
C ARG A 50 -40.45 50.45 11.11
N VAL A 51 -41.06 50.40 12.29
CA VAL A 51 -40.48 50.89 13.54
C VAL A 51 -39.20 50.12 13.87
N ALA A 52 -39.23 48.78 13.77
CA ALA A 52 -38.07 47.94 14.04
C ALA A 52 -36.91 48.24 13.07
N ALA A 53 -37.18 48.34 11.77
CA ALA A 53 -36.16 48.67 10.78
C ALA A 53 -35.54 50.06 11.02
N ALA A 54 -36.35 51.07 11.32
CA ALA A 54 -35.88 52.43 11.60
C ALA A 54 -35.04 52.49 12.89
N ARG A 55 -35.46 51.80 13.95
CA ARG A 55 -34.73 51.69 15.22
C ARG A 55 -33.35 51.05 15.05
N LEU A 56 -33.25 49.99 14.24
CA LEU A 56 -31.99 49.27 14.01
C LEU A 56 -30.88 50.15 13.43
N VAL A 57 -31.23 51.13 12.59
CA VAL A 57 -30.24 52.05 11.98
C VAL A 57 -30.25 53.45 12.58
N GLY A 58 -31.04 53.69 13.63
CA GLY A 58 -31.16 54.98 14.32
C GLY A 58 -31.78 56.08 13.47
N ARG A 59 -32.80 55.76 12.66
CA ARG A 59 -33.51 56.74 11.80
C ARG A 59 -34.95 56.97 12.26
N ALA A 60 -35.52 58.10 11.86
CA ALA A 60 -36.94 58.36 12.03
C ALA A 60 -37.78 57.37 11.19
N VAL A 61 -38.93 56.97 11.70
CA VAL A 61 -39.85 56.05 11.02
C VAL A 61 -40.48 56.80 9.83
N PRO A 62 -40.22 56.39 8.58
CA PRO A 62 -40.81 57.06 7.42
C PRO A 62 -42.32 56.80 7.36
N PRO A 63 -43.15 57.80 6.98
CA PRO A 63 -44.55 57.56 6.67
C PRO A 63 -44.67 56.68 5.41
N GLY A 64 -45.61 55.74 5.39
CA GLY A 64 -45.90 54.91 4.22
C GLY A 64 -46.14 53.43 4.52
N ARG A 65 -46.16 52.60 3.47
CA ARG A 65 -46.42 51.15 3.54
C ARG A 65 -45.18 50.28 3.37
N SER A 66 -43.98 50.86 3.25
CA SER A 66 -42.74 50.11 3.00
C SER A 66 -41.71 50.34 4.10
N ALA A 67 -40.96 49.29 4.46
CA ALA A 67 -39.79 49.38 5.32
C ALA A 67 -38.52 49.22 4.47
N SER A 68 -37.56 50.15 4.58
CA SER A 68 -36.27 50.07 3.90
C SER A 68 -35.11 50.20 4.88
N LEU A 69 -34.05 49.41 4.67
CA LEU A 69 -32.89 49.33 5.56
C LEU A 69 -31.61 49.13 4.75
N SER A 70 -30.55 49.90 5.06
CA SER A 70 -29.21 49.67 4.51
C SER A 70 -28.52 48.57 5.29
N LEU A 71 -28.03 47.55 4.57
CA LEU A 71 -27.27 46.45 5.17
C LEU A 71 -25.88 46.90 5.63
N ASP A 72 -25.26 47.87 4.94
CA ASP A 72 -23.98 48.46 5.35
C ASP A 72 -24.11 49.10 6.73
N ARG A 73 -25.19 49.86 6.93
CA ARG A 73 -25.45 50.50 8.23
C ARG A 73 -25.82 49.50 9.31
N LEU A 74 -26.52 48.42 8.96
CA LEU A 74 -26.83 47.35 9.90
C LEU A 74 -25.57 46.59 10.32
N ASP A 75 -24.65 46.30 9.39
CA ASP A 75 -23.35 45.67 9.69
C ASP A 75 -22.55 46.51 10.68
N GLU A 76 -22.47 47.82 10.46
CA GLU A 76 -21.83 48.73 11.40
C GLU A 76 -22.48 48.71 12.80
N VAL A 77 -23.81 48.64 12.87
CA VAL A 77 -24.53 48.60 14.16
C VAL A 77 -24.27 47.29 14.89
N VAL A 78 -24.29 46.16 14.18
CA VAL A 78 -23.99 44.84 14.75
C VAL A 78 -22.56 44.78 15.30
N ARG A 79 -21.59 45.38 14.59
CA ARG A 79 -20.20 45.47 15.06
C ARG A 79 -20.05 46.43 16.24
N ARG A 80 -20.54 47.67 16.12
CA ARG A 80 -20.36 48.73 17.13
C ARG A 80 -21.12 48.49 18.42
N SER A 81 -22.27 47.82 18.35
CA SER A 81 -23.03 47.44 19.55
C SER A 81 -22.34 46.36 20.39
N GLY A 82 -21.28 45.72 19.86
CA GLY A 82 -20.64 44.57 20.49
C GLY A 82 -21.48 43.29 20.43
N ALA A 83 -22.65 43.31 19.78
CA ALA A 83 -23.49 42.13 19.64
C ALA A 83 -22.77 41.04 18.82
N TRP A 84 -22.16 41.40 17.69
CA TRP A 84 -21.37 40.46 16.90
C TRP A 84 -20.20 41.17 16.18
N PRO A 85 -19.02 41.27 16.81
CA PRO A 85 -17.87 41.99 16.25
C PRO A 85 -17.40 41.46 14.89
N ALA A 86 -17.62 40.17 14.61
CA ALA A 86 -17.28 39.52 13.34
C ALA A 86 -18.12 40.03 12.15
N GLY A 87 -19.24 40.73 12.39
CA GLY A 87 -20.09 41.34 11.37
C GLY A 87 -21.40 40.60 11.10
N LEU A 88 -22.26 41.24 10.32
CA LEU A 88 -23.62 40.84 9.98
C LEU A 88 -23.66 39.49 9.27
N ALA A 89 -22.75 39.19 8.34
CA ALA A 89 -22.74 37.92 7.63
C ALA A 89 -22.60 36.74 8.60
N SER A 90 -21.61 36.80 9.51
CA SER A 90 -21.41 35.79 10.55
C SER A 90 -22.60 35.75 11.53
N ALA A 91 -23.16 36.90 11.89
CA ALA A 91 -24.33 36.97 12.76
C ALA A 91 -25.58 36.27 12.17
N ILE A 92 -25.82 36.42 10.87
CA ILE A 92 -26.95 35.75 10.18
C ILE A 92 -26.76 34.23 10.15
N VAL A 93 -25.53 33.74 9.95
CA VAL A 93 -25.22 32.31 10.03
C VAL A 93 -25.46 31.79 11.45
N THR A 94 -25.03 32.52 12.48
CA THR A 94 -25.31 32.14 13.88
C THR A 94 -26.80 32.06 14.17
N LEU A 95 -27.58 33.05 13.72
CA LEU A 95 -29.02 33.11 14.00
C LEU A 95 -29.85 32.08 13.23
N THR A 96 -29.40 31.66 12.05
CA THR A 96 -30.23 30.86 11.14
C THR A 96 -29.64 29.48 10.81
N GLY A 97 -28.43 29.20 11.27
CA GLY A 97 -27.68 27.99 10.94
C GLY A 97 -26.82 28.16 9.68
N PRO A 98 -26.07 27.09 9.31
CA PRO A 98 -25.17 27.10 8.16
C PRO A 98 -25.87 27.56 6.88
N VAL A 99 -25.22 28.44 6.13
CA VAL A 99 -25.69 28.90 4.81
C VAL A 99 -24.92 28.15 3.74
N ASP A 100 -25.64 27.55 2.80
CA ASP A 100 -25.07 26.89 1.62
C ASP A 100 -24.60 27.95 0.60
N ASP A 101 -23.43 28.53 0.85
CA ASP A 101 -22.82 29.56 0.00
C ASP A 101 -22.32 28.94 -1.32
N PRO A 102 -22.87 29.35 -2.49
CA PRO A 102 -22.43 28.84 -3.78
C PRO A 102 -20.93 29.00 -4.05
N ARG A 103 -20.31 30.08 -3.57
CA ARG A 103 -18.89 30.34 -3.77
C ARG A 103 -18.02 29.38 -2.97
N VAL A 104 -18.46 29.03 -1.75
CA VAL A 104 -17.76 28.05 -0.91
C VAL A 104 -17.83 26.67 -1.55
N ARG A 105 -19.01 26.27 -2.05
CA ARG A 105 -19.19 25.01 -2.77
C ARG A 105 -18.40 24.96 -4.07
N GLU A 106 -18.39 26.03 -4.85
CA GLU A 106 -17.59 26.15 -6.07
C GLU A 106 -16.09 26.09 -5.77
N ALA A 107 -15.62 26.80 -4.74
CA ALA A 107 -14.22 26.75 -4.31
C ALA A 107 -13.82 25.34 -3.84
N GLU A 108 -14.68 24.67 -3.08
CA GLU A 108 -14.45 23.29 -2.65
C GLU A 108 -14.43 22.32 -3.83
N GLN A 109 -15.38 22.46 -4.77
CA GLN A 109 -15.42 21.66 -5.98
C GLN A 109 -14.17 21.89 -6.86
N GLN A 110 -13.72 23.14 -6.99
CA GLN A 110 -12.48 23.48 -7.69
C GLN A 110 -11.28 22.88 -6.97
N ALA A 111 -11.19 22.97 -5.65
CA ALA A 111 -10.11 22.39 -4.87
C ALA A 111 -10.03 20.87 -5.09
N TRP A 112 -11.16 20.16 -5.06
CA TRP A 112 -11.20 18.74 -5.37
C TRP A 112 -10.86 18.41 -6.82
N THR A 113 -11.22 19.29 -7.76
CA THR A 113 -10.84 19.15 -9.17
C THR A 113 -9.32 19.28 -9.34
N THR A 114 -8.69 20.22 -8.64
CA THR A 114 -7.23 20.37 -8.59
C THR A 114 -6.56 19.14 -8.00
N VAL A 115 -7.04 18.64 -6.85
CA VAL A 115 -6.49 17.43 -6.23
C VAL A 115 -6.61 16.21 -7.15
N ALA A 116 -7.73 16.06 -7.85
CA ALA A 116 -7.90 14.98 -8.83
C ALA A 116 -6.89 15.10 -9.99
N ALA A 117 -6.67 16.30 -10.51
CA ALA A 117 -5.68 16.55 -11.56
C ALA A 117 -4.25 16.26 -11.08
N GLU A 118 -3.88 16.70 -9.87
CA GLU A 118 -2.57 16.43 -9.26
C GLU A 118 -2.34 14.94 -9.01
N LEU A 119 -3.39 14.18 -8.66
CA LEU A 119 -3.30 12.74 -8.50
C LEU A 119 -3.11 12.04 -9.86
N ALA A 120 -3.84 12.48 -10.88
CA ALA A 120 -3.74 11.92 -12.22
C ALA A 120 -2.35 12.14 -12.84
N SER A 121 -1.72 13.29 -12.60
CA SER A 121 -0.36 13.57 -13.12
C SER A 121 0.76 12.77 -12.44
N LEU A 122 0.47 11.91 -11.46
CA LEU A 122 1.44 10.88 -11.05
C LEU A 122 1.67 9.86 -12.17
N ALA A 123 0.69 9.64 -13.05
CA ALA A 123 0.82 8.75 -14.20
C ALA A 123 1.82 9.27 -15.25
N ASP A 124 2.05 10.59 -15.28
CA ASP A 124 3.02 11.20 -16.19
C ASP A 124 4.46 10.82 -15.80
N ASP A 125 4.74 10.74 -14.50
CA ASP A 125 6.04 10.34 -13.95
C ASP A 125 6.19 8.80 -13.89
N ARG A 126 5.08 8.08 -13.68
CA ARG A 126 5.01 6.61 -13.52
C ARG A 126 3.79 6.05 -14.23
N SER A 127 3.94 5.80 -15.52
CA SER A 127 2.89 5.27 -16.41
C SER A 127 2.25 3.96 -15.91
N GLU A 128 3.01 3.16 -15.16
CA GLU A 128 2.61 1.91 -14.51
C GLU A 128 1.40 2.11 -13.58
N LEU A 129 1.27 3.31 -12.99
CA LEU A 129 0.20 3.64 -12.06
C LEU A 129 -1.09 4.09 -12.74
N ALA A 130 -1.10 4.35 -14.06
CA ALA A 130 -2.20 5.03 -14.75
C ALA A 130 -3.57 4.34 -14.53
N THR A 131 -3.66 3.03 -14.78
CA THR A 131 -4.91 2.27 -14.62
C THR A 131 -5.37 2.23 -13.17
N TRP A 132 -4.44 2.10 -12.23
CA TRP A 132 -4.74 2.08 -10.81
C TRP A 132 -5.25 3.45 -10.32
N LEU A 133 -4.60 4.55 -10.73
CA LEU A 133 -5.00 5.92 -10.38
C LEU A 133 -6.40 6.24 -10.91
N ALA A 134 -6.72 5.86 -12.15
CA ALA A 134 -8.06 6.02 -12.72
C ALA A 134 -9.12 5.25 -11.90
N GLY A 135 -8.83 4.00 -11.52
CA GLY A 135 -9.73 3.21 -10.67
C GLY A 135 -9.87 3.74 -9.25
N LEU A 136 -8.83 4.36 -8.69
CA LEU A 136 -8.85 5.01 -7.37
C LEU A 136 -9.76 6.25 -7.40
N GLN A 137 -9.65 7.07 -8.44
CA GLN A 137 -10.50 8.24 -8.67
C GLN A 137 -11.97 7.86 -8.85
N ALA A 138 -12.26 6.87 -9.71
CA ALA A 138 -13.62 6.40 -9.97
C ALA A 138 -14.32 5.90 -8.70
N ARG A 139 -13.58 5.26 -7.79
CA ARG A 139 -14.09 4.75 -6.50
C ARG A 139 -14.12 5.80 -5.37
N GLY A 140 -13.75 7.04 -5.67
CA GLY A 140 -13.73 8.14 -4.70
C GLY A 140 -12.89 7.86 -3.46
N LEU A 141 -11.85 7.00 -3.54
CA LEU A 141 -11.08 6.57 -2.38
C LEU A 141 -10.44 7.75 -1.65
N LEU A 142 -9.90 8.73 -2.38
CA LEU A 142 -9.28 9.92 -1.80
C LEU A 142 -10.27 10.75 -0.97
N ARG A 143 -11.54 10.84 -1.40
CA ARG A 143 -12.61 11.52 -0.65
C ARG A 143 -13.05 10.76 0.60
N ARG A 144 -12.80 9.44 0.67
CA ARG A 144 -13.13 8.62 1.84
C ARG A 144 -12.05 8.69 2.92
N VAL A 145 -10.79 8.87 2.51
CA VAL A 145 -9.63 8.82 3.43
C VAL A 145 -9.15 10.20 3.89
N ALA A 146 -9.58 11.28 3.23
CA ALA A 146 -9.27 12.65 3.62
C ALA A 146 -10.52 13.40 4.10
N GLY A 147 -10.40 14.17 5.19
CA GLY A 147 -11.47 14.99 5.76
C GLY A 147 -11.77 16.27 4.96
N GLY A 148 -10.97 16.58 3.93
CA GLY A 148 -11.16 17.74 3.06
C GLY A 148 -10.12 17.83 1.95
N ALA A 149 -10.29 18.79 1.03
CA ALA A 149 -9.42 18.95 -0.14
C ALA A 149 -7.96 19.27 0.21
N ASP A 150 -7.71 20.02 1.30
CA ASP A 150 -6.35 20.37 1.71
C ASP A 150 -5.58 19.17 2.28
N GLU A 151 -6.24 18.32 3.07
CA GLU A 151 -5.66 17.06 3.54
C GLU A 151 -5.42 16.10 2.37
N ALA A 152 -6.37 16.03 1.44
CA ALA A 152 -6.22 15.23 0.23
C ALA A 152 -5.02 15.69 -0.62
N ARG A 153 -4.83 17.01 -0.77
CA ARG A 153 -3.67 17.58 -1.48
C ARG A 153 -2.36 17.19 -0.80
N ALA A 154 -2.30 17.26 0.54
CA ALA A 154 -1.12 16.84 1.30
C ALA A 154 -0.82 15.35 1.12
N LEU A 155 -1.83 14.48 1.14
CA LEU A 155 -1.68 13.05 0.89
C LEU A 155 -1.16 12.77 -0.52
N VAL A 156 -1.68 13.46 -1.53
CA VAL A 156 -1.22 13.31 -2.93
C VAL A 156 0.25 13.73 -3.07
N ALA A 157 0.65 14.85 -2.46
CA ALA A 157 2.05 15.30 -2.47
C ALA A 157 2.99 14.29 -1.79
N GLN A 158 2.58 13.74 -0.65
CA GLN A 158 3.34 12.71 0.06
C GLN A 158 3.44 11.41 -0.73
N LEU A 159 2.33 10.96 -1.35
CA LEU A 159 2.31 9.78 -2.20
C LEU A 159 3.24 9.96 -3.41
N ARG A 160 3.25 11.13 -4.04
CA ARG A 160 4.19 11.45 -5.13
C ARG A 160 5.65 11.30 -4.68
N ALA A 161 6.00 11.84 -3.51
CA ALA A 161 7.35 11.72 -2.97
C ALA A 161 7.76 10.25 -2.73
N VAL A 162 6.84 9.43 -2.21
CA VAL A 162 7.04 7.98 -2.02
C VAL A 162 7.26 7.29 -3.36
N VAL A 163 6.35 7.48 -4.31
CA VAL A 163 6.42 6.85 -5.64
C VAL A 163 7.71 7.25 -6.38
N ALA A 164 8.11 8.52 -6.32
CA ALA A 164 9.35 8.99 -6.94
C ALA A 164 10.62 8.38 -6.34
N ALA A 165 10.55 7.93 -5.08
CA ALA A 165 11.68 7.32 -4.37
C ALA A 165 11.73 5.78 -4.49
N LEU A 166 10.79 5.16 -5.22
CA LEU A 166 10.73 3.72 -5.45
C LEU A 166 11.22 3.34 -6.87
N PRO A 167 11.95 2.21 -7.04
CA PRO A 167 12.31 1.25 -6.01
C PRO A 167 13.45 1.75 -5.10
N ALA A 168 13.49 1.28 -3.86
CA ALA A 168 14.54 1.58 -2.90
C ALA A 168 15.62 0.49 -2.88
N GLY A 169 16.76 0.78 -2.22
CA GLY A 169 17.94 -0.11 -2.18
C GLY A 169 17.94 -1.14 -1.04
N GLY A 170 16.78 -1.56 -0.52
CA GLY A 170 16.69 -2.51 0.59
C GLY A 170 16.72 -1.86 1.99
N GLU A 171 16.35 -0.59 2.12
CA GLU A 171 16.27 0.07 3.44
C GLU A 171 14.97 -0.25 4.18
N SER A 172 14.92 -0.04 5.50
CA SER A 172 13.70 -0.30 6.28
C SER A 172 12.58 0.70 5.99
N ILE A 173 11.31 0.30 6.12
CA ILE A 173 10.15 1.17 5.89
C ILE A 173 10.19 2.40 6.80
N ALA A 174 10.65 2.25 8.04
CA ALA A 174 10.82 3.36 8.96
C ALA A 174 11.90 4.36 8.48
N ARG A 175 13.02 3.86 7.96
CA ARG A 175 14.10 4.71 7.42
C ARG A 175 13.69 5.37 6.11
N PHE A 176 13.07 4.61 5.20
CA PHE A 176 12.50 5.11 3.96
C PHE A 176 11.48 6.23 4.24
N SER A 177 10.55 5.99 5.17
CA SER A 177 9.53 6.96 5.56
C SER A 177 10.16 8.20 6.22
N ALA A 178 11.18 8.04 7.07
CA ALA A 178 11.91 9.17 7.65
C ALA A 178 12.65 9.99 6.58
N ARG A 179 13.31 9.34 5.62
CA ARG A 179 14.06 9.99 4.55
C ARG A 179 13.18 10.75 3.56
N VAL A 180 12.06 10.14 3.16
CA VAL A 180 11.17 10.69 2.13
C VAL A 180 10.16 11.67 2.71
N LEU A 181 9.62 11.40 3.90
CA LEU A 181 8.49 12.12 4.48
C LEU A 181 8.83 12.87 5.77
N ASN A 182 10.09 12.79 6.24
CA ASN A 182 10.51 13.32 7.54
C ASN A 182 9.68 12.76 8.73
N ARG A 183 9.12 11.55 8.58
CA ARG A 183 8.26 10.88 9.56
C ARG A 183 8.42 9.37 9.47
N ALA A 184 8.92 8.71 10.51
CA ALA A 184 9.20 7.27 10.47
C ALA A 184 7.94 6.37 10.35
N HIS A 185 6.78 6.85 10.81
CA HIS A 185 5.52 6.08 10.88
C HIS A 185 4.46 6.50 9.86
N ALA A 186 4.83 7.34 8.88
CA ALA A 186 3.87 7.86 7.91
C ALA A 186 3.36 6.79 6.93
N LEU A 187 4.06 5.66 6.83
CA LEU A 187 3.72 4.53 5.96
C LEU A 187 3.23 3.31 6.75
N ASP A 188 2.78 3.48 7.99
CA ASP A 188 2.23 2.38 8.79
C ASP A 188 0.85 1.95 8.24
N ALA A 189 0.49 0.67 8.40
CA ALA A 189 -0.72 0.09 7.81
C ALA A 189 -2.04 0.78 8.23
N GLY A 190 -2.07 1.38 9.42
CA GLY A 190 -3.23 2.11 9.94
C GLY A 190 -3.37 3.54 9.44
N THR A 191 -2.46 4.03 8.61
CA THR A 191 -2.49 5.42 8.11
C THR A 191 -3.10 5.50 6.72
N PRO A 192 -3.83 6.60 6.38
CA PRO A 192 -4.35 6.83 5.02
C PRO A 192 -3.26 6.73 3.95
N LEU A 193 -2.11 7.34 4.22
CA LEU A 193 -0.97 7.31 3.30
C LEU A 193 -0.37 5.90 3.20
N GLY A 194 -0.24 5.17 4.30
CA GLY A 194 0.32 3.82 4.32
C GLY A 194 -0.52 2.82 3.50
N GLY A 195 -1.84 2.97 3.48
CA GLY A 195 -2.71 2.18 2.59
C GLY A 195 -2.51 2.52 1.11
N LEU A 196 -2.55 3.81 0.77
CA LEU A 196 -2.34 4.31 -0.60
C LEU A 196 -0.96 3.92 -1.16
N ALA A 197 0.08 4.10 -0.36
CA ALA A 197 1.45 3.80 -0.74
C ALA A 197 1.71 2.29 -0.91
N THR A 198 1.04 1.45 -0.12
CA THR A 198 1.15 -0.02 -0.29
C THR A 198 0.49 -0.46 -1.59
N ALA A 199 -0.69 0.06 -1.91
CA ALA A 199 -1.33 -0.24 -3.19
C ALA A 199 -0.51 0.28 -4.39
N ALA A 200 0.14 1.44 -4.26
CA ALA A 200 1.08 1.92 -5.28
C ALA A 200 2.31 0.99 -5.40
N ALA A 201 2.93 0.62 -4.28
CA ALA A 201 4.06 -0.32 -4.24
C ALA A 201 3.72 -1.67 -4.87
N GLU A 202 2.50 -2.17 -4.67
CA GLU A 202 2.02 -3.42 -5.27
C GLU A 202 1.96 -3.33 -6.80
N VAL A 203 1.42 -2.21 -7.34
CA VAL A 203 1.39 -1.97 -8.79
C VAL A 203 2.81 -1.84 -9.34
N LEU A 204 3.67 -1.07 -8.68
CA LEU A 204 5.05 -0.88 -9.12
C LEU A 204 5.86 -2.19 -9.04
N GLY A 205 5.66 -3.00 -8.00
CA GLY A 205 6.26 -4.32 -7.85
C GLY A 205 5.90 -5.22 -9.02
N ARG A 206 4.61 -5.27 -9.41
CA ARG A 206 4.18 -6.01 -10.62
C ARG A 206 4.81 -5.48 -11.91
N HIS A 207 5.02 -4.18 -12.06
CA HIS A 207 5.61 -3.64 -13.30
C HIS A 207 7.13 -3.71 -13.35
N VAL A 208 7.81 -3.80 -12.20
CA VAL A 208 9.18 -4.31 -12.15
C VAL A 208 9.25 -5.73 -12.74
N GLU A 209 8.17 -6.52 -12.62
CA GLU A 209 8.02 -7.83 -13.29
C GLU A 209 7.63 -7.71 -14.78
N VAL A 210 6.74 -6.80 -15.18
CA VAL A 210 6.24 -6.66 -16.58
C VAL A 210 7.24 -5.95 -17.52
N GLY A 211 8.17 -5.12 -17.01
CA GLY A 211 9.27 -4.57 -17.82
C GLY A 211 10.19 -5.65 -18.45
N ALA A 212 10.10 -6.89 -17.95
CA ALA A 212 10.75 -8.07 -18.50
C ALA A 212 9.81 -9.05 -19.24
N ALA A 213 8.48 -8.85 -19.21
CA ALA A 213 7.52 -9.70 -19.94
C ALA A 213 6.15 -9.04 -20.14
N VAL A 214 5.80 -8.74 -21.40
CA VAL A 214 4.47 -8.27 -21.84
C VAL A 214 3.61 -9.47 -22.28
N ILE A 215 2.44 -9.73 -21.65
CA ILE A 215 1.11 -10.16 -22.20
C ILE A 215 0.09 -10.07 -21.03
N GLY A 216 -0.89 -9.14 -20.99
CA GLY A 216 -2.28 -9.29 -21.49
C GLY A 216 -3.29 -9.67 -20.36
N PRO A 217 -4.43 -8.95 -20.14
CA PRO A 217 -5.21 -9.05 -18.89
C PRO A 217 -6.39 -10.04 -18.95
N THR A 218 -6.67 -10.71 -17.82
CA THR A 218 -7.94 -11.43 -17.61
C THR A 218 -8.57 -11.12 -16.25
N GLU A 219 -9.89 -11.17 -16.26
CA GLU A 219 -10.88 -10.56 -15.36
C GLU A 219 -10.94 -11.17 -13.95
N VAL A 220 -11.32 -10.32 -12.99
CA VAL A 220 -11.48 -10.66 -11.57
C VAL A 220 -12.88 -11.22 -11.35
N GLY A 221 -12.96 -12.54 -11.12
CA GLY A 221 -14.15 -13.23 -10.61
C GLY A 221 -14.09 -13.34 -9.09
N ASP A 222 -15.08 -12.75 -8.43
CA ASP A 222 -15.35 -12.84 -7.00
C ASP A 222 -15.77 -14.28 -6.62
N THR A 223 -15.14 -14.89 -5.62
CA THR A 223 -15.74 -15.99 -4.84
C THR A 223 -15.00 -16.18 -3.51
N THR A 224 -15.76 -16.02 -2.43
CA THR A 224 -15.41 -16.37 -1.05
C THR A 224 -15.40 -17.89 -0.85
N VAL A 225 -14.40 -18.41 -0.14
CA VAL A 225 -14.47 -19.76 0.49
C VAL A 225 -13.96 -19.72 1.93
N ASP A 226 -14.75 -20.34 2.80
CA ASP A 226 -14.56 -20.53 4.23
C ASP A 226 -13.48 -21.59 4.56
N ALA A 227 -13.06 -21.54 5.82
CA ALA A 227 -11.81 -22.00 6.42
C ALA A 227 -11.67 -23.50 6.80
N ALA A 228 -10.43 -23.81 7.27
CA ALA A 228 -9.93 -24.92 8.11
C ALA A 228 -9.22 -26.07 7.34
N GLU A 229 -8.06 -26.62 7.71
CA GLU A 229 -7.11 -26.50 8.84
C GLU A 229 -5.85 -27.34 8.48
N ALA A 230 -4.62 -26.87 8.76
CA ALA A 230 -3.44 -27.69 9.15
C ALA A 230 -2.23 -26.77 9.42
N GLY A 231 -1.56 -26.98 10.56
CA GLY A 231 -0.55 -26.09 11.12
C GLY A 231 0.81 -26.11 10.42
N ALA A 232 1.02 -25.15 9.53
CA ALA A 232 2.28 -24.41 9.41
C ALA A 232 2.00 -22.98 9.87
N ALA A 233 3.01 -22.16 10.17
CA ALA A 233 2.78 -20.72 10.33
C ALA A 233 2.31 -20.16 8.98
N VAL A 234 0.99 -20.23 8.73
CA VAL A 234 0.34 -19.63 7.58
C VAL A 234 0.60 -18.14 7.73
N THR A 235 1.63 -17.68 7.03
CA THR A 235 1.75 -16.28 6.72
C THR A 235 0.50 -15.98 5.92
N ASP A 236 -0.47 -15.34 6.58
CA ASP A 236 -1.71 -14.95 5.94
C ASP A 236 -1.32 -14.07 4.75
N ALA A 237 -1.26 -14.59 3.53
CA ALA A 237 -0.87 -13.82 2.35
C ALA A 237 -2.06 -13.07 1.74
N ARG A 238 -3.21 -13.04 2.43
CA ARG A 238 -4.40 -12.34 1.94
C ARG A 238 -4.11 -10.84 1.83
N PRO A 239 -4.64 -10.17 0.78
CA PRO A 239 -4.54 -8.72 0.65
C PRO A 239 -4.96 -8.01 1.95
N GLY A 240 -4.09 -7.14 2.46
CA GLY A 240 -4.30 -6.40 3.71
C GLY A 240 -3.70 -7.03 4.97
N SER A 241 -3.15 -8.25 4.90
CA SER A 241 -2.44 -8.85 6.02
C SER A 241 -1.04 -8.22 6.24
N ALA A 242 -0.43 -8.53 7.40
CA ALA A 242 0.94 -8.12 7.68
C ALA A 242 1.99 -8.84 6.82
N ALA A 243 1.75 -10.10 6.41
CA ALA A 243 2.67 -10.82 5.53
C ALA A 243 2.63 -10.29 4.10
N TRP A 244 1.42 -10.15 3.53
CA TRP A 244 1.21 -9.53 2.23
C TRP A 244 1.85 -8.14 2.15
N ARG A 245 1.67 -7.33 3.20
CA ARG A 245 2.28 -6.00 3.27
C ARG A 245 3.80 -6.05 3.21
N ARG A 246 4.43 -7.01 3.91
CA ARG A 246 5.90 -7.19 3.88
C ARG A 246 6.38 -7.49 2.47
N ASP A 247 5.70 -8.39 1.78
CA ASP A 247 6.09 -8.85 0.43
C ASP A 247 5.93 -7.73 -0.61
N VAL A 248 4.82 -6.98 -0.56
CA VAL A 248 4.58 -5.83 -1.45
C VAL A 248 5.67 -4.76 -1.32
N TRP A 249 6.05 -4.41 -0.09
CA TRP A 249 7.11 -3.42 0.11
C TRP A 249 8.49 -3.98 -0.25
N ALA A 250 8.74 -5.26 -0.01
CA ALA A 250 9.98 -5.93 -0.39
C ALA A 250 10.18 -5.97 -1.92
N ALA A 251 9.11 -6.19 -2.69
CA ALA A 251 9.15 -6.17 -4.15
C ALA A 251 9.63 -4.83 -4.75
N VAL A 252 9.44 -3.72 -4.01
CA VAL A 252 9.94 -2.39 -4.38
C VAL A 252 11.15 -1.95 -3.55
N GLY A 253 11.82 -2.90 -2.87
CA GLY A 253 13.09 -2.68 -2.18
C GLY A 253 12.98 -1.96 -0.84
N VAL A 254 11.81 -2.00 -0.17
CA VAL A 254 11.60 -1.47 1.18
C VAL A 254 11.31 -2.59 2.15
N VAL A 255 12.08 -2.66 3.23
CA VAL A 255 12.01 -3.74 4.22
C VAL A 255 11.12 -3.32 5.40
N VAL A 256 9.97 -3.96 5.57
CA VAL A 256 9.07 -3.62 6.69
C VAL A 256 9.63 -4.12 8.03
N ASP A 257 10.31 -5.26 8.04
CA ASP A 257 10.96 -5.87 9.21
C ASP A 257 12.17 -6.71 8.75
N ASP A 258 13.39 -6.33 9.19
CA ASP A 258 14.65 -6.95 8.77
C ASP A 258 15.07 -8.15 9.64
N LEU A 259 14.41 -8.37 10.78
CA LEU A 259 14.70 -9.49 11.68
C LEU A 259 13.78 -10.68 11.46
N SER A 260 12.51 -10.45 11.12
CA SER A 260 11.57 -11.55 10.80
C SER A 260 11.64 -12.02 9.36
N SER A 261 12.36 -11.31 8.47
CA SER A 261 12.69 -11.85 7.16
C SER A 261 13.95 -12.68 7.27
N THR A 262 13.82 -13.99 7.05
CA THR A 262 14.91 -14.96 7.25
C THR A 262 15.12 -15.84 6.03
N VAL A 263 16.30 -16.47 5.95
CA VAL A 263 16.63 -17.49 4.96
C VAL A 263 17.38 -18.63 5.63
N LEU A 264 17.01 -19.88 5.32
CA LEU A 264 17.65 -21.08 5.84
C LEU A 264 18.73 -21.57 4.86
N LEU A 265 19.92 -21.83 5.38
CA LEU A 265 21.12 -22.17 4.61
C LEU A 265 21.80 -23.42 5.16
N LEU A 266 22.51 -24.15 4.30
CA LEU A 266 23.41 -25.27 4.64
C LEU A 266 24.63 -25.25 3.70
N GLY A 267 25.81 -25.58 4.22
CA GLY A 267 27.02 -25.79 3.41
C GLY A 267 27.60 -24.51 2.77
N PHE A 268 27.20 -23.32 3.23
CA PHE A 268 27.74 -22.06 2.71
C PHE A 268 29.17 -21.83 3.20
N PRO A 269 30.14 -21.55 2.31
CA PRO A 269 31.56 -21.59 2.64
C PRO A 269 32.00 -20.54 3.66
N GLY A 270 31.28 -19.42 3.75
CA GLY A 270 31.62 -18.33 4.66
C GLY A 270 33.03 -17.77 4.38
N SER A 271 33.66 -17.22 5.42
CA SER A 271 35.09 -16.91 5.42
C SER A 271 35.56 -16.64 6.85
N ALA A 272 36.65 -17.30 7.26
CA ALA A 272 37.25 -17.13 8.58
C ALA A 272 37.90 -15.74 8.79
N ALA A 273 38.17 -14.99 7.71
CA ALA A 273 38.79 -13.66 7.75
C ALA A 273 37.77 -12.51 7.61
N ALA A 274 36.48 -12.81 7.54
CA ALA A 274 35.42 -11.86 7.26
C ALA A 274 34.55 -11.56 8.51
N THR A 275 33.41 -10.90 8.28
CA THR A 275 32.43 -10.48 9.30
C THR A 275 32.00 -11.60 10.25
N GLY A 276 31.33 -11.24 11.35
CA GLY A 276 30.77 -12.23 12.28
C GLY A 276 29.84 -13.25 11.59
N THR A 277 29.05 -12.79 10.62
CA THR A 277 28.19 -13.67 9.80
C THR A 277 29.01 -14.64 8.95
N ALA A 278 30.01 -14.17 8.20
CA ALA A 278 30.84 -15.06 7.37
C ALA A 278 31.65 -16.08 8.19
N GLY A 279 32.14 -15.69 9.36
CA GLY A 279 32.81 -16.61 10.29
C GLY A 279 31.87 -17.67 10.85
N ALA A 280 30.64 -17.30 11.19
CA ALA A 280 29.61 -18.24 11.64
C ALA A 280 29.22 -19.24 10.54
N LEU A 281 29.06 -18.77 9.30
CA LEU A 281 28.79 -19.63 8.13
C LEU A 281 29.90 -20.66 7.94
N ALA A 282 31.17 -20.24 7.95
CA ALA A 282 32.31 -21.16 7.81
C ALA A 282 32.32 -22.22 8.93
N HIS A 283 32.12 -21.81 10.19
CA HIS A 283 32.11 -22.74 11.33
C HIS A 283 30.97 -23.76 11.25
N LEU A 284 29.78 -23.35 10.81
CA LEU A 284 28.62 -24.22 10.70
C LEU A 284 28.73 -25.15 9.49
N ALA A 285 29.29 -24.67 8.37
CA ALA A 285 29.56 -25.48 7.19
C ALA A 285 30.56 -26.62 7.48
N GLU A 286 31.64 -26.35 8.22
CA GLU A 286 32.60 -27.38 8.67
C GLU A 286 31.95 -28.51 9.50
N ARG A 287 30.79 -28.24 10.11
CA ARG A 287 30.03 -29.20 10.92
C ARG A 287 28.77 -29.72 10.25
N GLY A 288 28.51 -29.33 9.00
CA GLY A 288 27.29 -29.68 8.28
C GLY A 288 26.01 -29.19 8.97
N GLN A 289 26.06 -28.09 9.72
CA GLN A 289 24.91 -27.59 10.47
C GLN A 289 24.15 -26.54 9.66
N PRO A 290 22.81 -26.67 9.54
CA PRO A 290 21.97 -25.62 8.97
C PRO A 290 22.02 -24.33 9.81
N VAL A 291 21.77 -23.21 9.16
CA VAL A 291 21.80 -21.87 9.77
C VAL A 291 20.72 -20.99 9.19
N VAL A 292 20.05 -20.23 10.05
CA VAL A 292 19.08 -19.21 9.65
C VAL A 292 19.75 -17.84 9.73
N LEU A 293 19.76 -17.10 8.62
CA LEU A 293 20.18 -15.70 8.59
C LEU A 293 18.96 -14.78 8.52
N THR A 294 19.02 -13.68 9.25
CA THR A 294 18.09 -12.55 9.09
C THR A 294 18.51 -11.68 7.91
N LEU A 295 17.57 -10.96 7.32
CA LEU A 295 17.86 -9.97 6.27
C LEU A 295 18.85 -8.91 6.76
N ARG A 296 18.77 -8.51 8.03
CA ARG A 296 19.74 -7.60 8.64
C ARG A 296 21.18 -8.11 8.48
N GLN A 297 21.42 -9.39 8.77
CA GLN A 297 22.75 -10.00 8.62
C GLN A 297 23.18 -10.00 7.15
N VAL A 298 22.29 -10.38 6.23
CA VAL A 298 22.57 -10.41 4.79
C VAL A 298 22.90 -9.03 4.20
N ILE A 299 22.27 -7.96 4.70
CA ILE A 299 22.52 -6.59 4.22
C ILE A 299 23.75 -5.96 4.88
N THR A 300 23.96 -6.21 6.16
CA THR A 300 24.99 -5.51 6.95
C THR A 300 26.36 -6.16 6.84
N ASP A 301 26.40 -7.49 6.77
CA ASP A 301 27.62 -8.27 6.79
C ASP A 301 27.89 -8.90 5.41
N ASP A 302 29.16 -8.98 5.00
CA ASP A 302 29.55 -9.86 3.89
C ASP A 302 29.35 -11.33 4.33
N VAL A 303 28.73 -12.14 3.48
CA VAL A 303 28.51 -13.58 3.72
C VAL A 303 29.74 -14.45 3.38
N GLY A 304 30.81 -13.84 2.86
CA GLY A 304 32.11 -14.47 2.65
C GLY A 304 32.36 -14.91 1.21
N ALA A 305 32.98 -16.08 1.05
CA ALA A 305 33.32 -16.63 -0.25
C ALA A 305 32.06 -16.91 -1.08
N THR A 306 32.11 -16.56 -2.37
CA THR A 306 31.01 -16.84 -3.29
C THR A 306 31.17 -18.25 -3.85
N PRO A 307 30.19 -19.15 -3.64
CA PRO A 307 30.25 -20.47 -4.23
C PRO A 307 29.96 -20.41 -5.74
N THR A 308 30.49 -21.39 -6.48
CA THR A 308 30.26 -21.51 -7.93
C THR A 308 28.79 -21.82 -8.26
N SER A 309 28.15 -22.65 -7.43
CA SER A 309 26.73 -23.02 -7.55
C SER A 309 26.04 -22.89 -6.20
N VAL A 310 24.77 -22.46 -6.22
CA VAL A 310 23.86 -22.49 -5.07
C VAL A 310 22.64 -23.31 -5.47
N PHE A 311 22.36 -24.36 -4.71
CA PHE A 311 21.12 -25.12 -4.84
C PHE A 311 20.04 -24.45 -4.01
N VAL A 312 18.82 -24.40 -4.54
CA VAL A 312 17.66 -23.78 -3.91
C VAL A 312 16.52 -24.79 -3.88
N CYS A 313 15.97 -25.02 -2.70
CA CYS A 313 14.77 -25.85 -2.48
C CYS A 313 13.68 -25.02 -1.80
N GLU A 314 12.44 -25.48 -1.84
CA GLU A 314 11.34 -24.84 -1.12
C GLU A 314 11.26 -25.35 0.32
N ASN A 315 11.45 -26.66 0.51
CA ASN A 315 11.09 -27.38 1.71
C ASN A 315 12.28 -27.60 2.67
N PRO A 316 12.14 -27.27 3.97
CA PRO A 316 13.16 -27.55 4.99
C PRO A 316 13.54 -29.03 5.13
N ALA A 317 12.66 -29.96 4.77
CA ALA A 317 12.92 -31.39 4.82
C ALA A 317 14.13 -31.78 3.94
N VAL A 318 14.29 -31.13 2.78
CA VAL A 318 15.46 -31.31 1.90
C VAL A 318 16.75 -30.89 2.61
N VAL A 319 16.72 -29.76 3.34
CA VAL A 319 17.88 -29.28 4.12
C VAL A 319 18.21 -30.23 5.26
N SER A 320 17.19 -30.70 6.00
CA SER A 320 17.40 -31.67 7.07
C SER A 320 18.04 -32.95 6.55
N ALA A 321 17.50 -33.49 5.46
CA ALA A 321 18.02 -34.71 4.84
C ALA A 321 19.44 -34.52 4.28
N ALA A 322 19.76 -33.35 3.73
CA ALA A 322 21.11 -33.02 3.27
C ALA A 322 22.10 -32.88 4.44
N ALA A 323 21.68 -32.26 5.55
CA ALA A 323 22.51 -32.15 6.75
C ALA A 323 22.80 -33.53 7.37
N ASP A 324 21.79 -34.39 7.45
CA ASP A 324 21.93 -35.75 8.00
C ASP A 324 22.73 -36.68 7.08
N GLY A 325 22.48 -36.61 5.77
CA GLY A 325 23.08 -37.52 4.79
C GLY A 325 24.46 -37.11 4.29
N LEU A 326 24.71 -35.80 4.11
CA LEU A 326 25.94 -35.26 3.52
C LEU A 326 26.79 -34.49 4.53
N GLY A 327 26.17 -33.90 5.56
CA GLY A 327 26.85 -33.11 6.57
C GLY A 327 27.72 -32.01 5.96
N ALA A 328 28.99 -31.95 6.37
CA ALA A 328 29.94 -30.94 5.90
C ALA A 328 30.29 -31.07 4.41
N ALA A 329 29.96 -32.19 3.76
CA ALA A 329 30.13 -32.36 2.32
C ALA A 329 28.94 -31.82 1.53
N SER A 330 27.86 -31.36 2.17
CA SER A 330 26.74 -30.75 1.44
C SER A 330 27.24 -29.52 0.66
N PRO A 331 26.94 -29.40 -0.65
CA PRO A 331 27.15 -28.15 -1.35
C PRO A 331 26.23 -27.05 -0.78
N PRO A 332 26.49 -25.77 -1.11
CA PRO A 332 25.65 -24.66 -0.67
C PRO A 332 24.19 -24.84 -1.09
N LEU A 333 23.32 -25.00 -0.10
CA LEU A 333 21.90 -25.23 -0.23
C LEU A 333 21.13 -24.15 0.53
N LEU A 334 20.23 -23.46 -0.17
CA LEU A 334 19.36 -22.41 0.35
C LEU A 334 17.92 -22.90 0.29
N CYS A 335 17.16 -22.70 1.36
CA CYS A 335 15.76 -23.07 1.44
C CYS A 335 14.88 -21.83 1.56
N LEU A 336 13.85 -21.74 0.71
CA LEU A 336 12.93 -20.60 0.67
C LEU A 336 11.88 -20.65 1.78
N GLN A 337 11.47 -21.85 2.20
CA GLN A 337 10.36 -22.06 3.14
C GLN A 337 9.03 -21.48 2.62
N GLY A 338 8.74 -21.71 1.34
CA GLY A 338 7.60 -21.15 0.60
C GLY A 338 7.99 -20.00 -0.33
N GLN A 339 7.20 -18.92 -0.33
CA GLN A 339 7.47 -17.73 -1.17
C GLN A 339 8.84 -17.11 -0.84
N PRO A 340 9.60 -16.63 -1.83
CA PRO A 340 10.94 -16.07 -1.60
C PRO A 340 10.90 -14.89 -0.63
N SER A 341 11.53 -15.03 0.53
CA SER A 341 11.67 -13.94 1.48
C SER A 341 12.63 -12.85 0.97
N ALA A 342 12.52 -11.64 1.51
CA ALA A 342 13.46 -10.58 1.20
C ALA A 342 14.93 -10.97 1.53
N ALA A 343 15.18 -11.70 2.62
CA ALA A 343 16.49 -12.26 2.94
C ALA A 343 17.01 -13.20 1.84
N ALA A 344 16.17 -14.11 1.35
CA ALA A 344 16.54 -15.04 0.28
C ALA A 344 16.83 -14.30 -1.03
N VAL A 345 15.95 -13.37 -1.44
CA VAL A 345 16.10 -12.59 -2.67
C VAL A 345 17.37 -11.74 -2.65
N VAL A 346 17.64 -11.02 -1.56
CA VAL A 346 18.84 -10.19 -1.45
C VAL A 346 20.10 -11.05 -1.49
N LEU A 347 20.13 -12.16 -0.74
CA LEU A 347 21.28 -13.06 -0.74
C LEU A 347 21.53 -13.66 -2.13
N LEU A 348 20.51 -14.21 -2.78
CA LEU A 348 20.65 -14.80 -4.11
C LEU A 348 21.10 -13.79 -5.16
N ARG A 349 20.58 -12.56 -5.13
CA ARG A 349 21.04 -11.47 -6.02
C ARG A 349 22.51 -11.11 -5.79
N GLN A 350 22.94 -11.01 -4.53
CA GLN A 350 24.35 -10.75 -4.19
C GLN A 350 25.26 -11.86 -4.71
N LEU A 351 24.87 -13.12 -4.55
CA LEU A 351 25.65 -14.27 -5.00
C LEU A 351 25.69 -14.37 -6.53
N ALA A 352 24.56 -14.19 -7.20
CA ALA A 352 24.47 -14.17 -8.66
C ALA A 352 25.31 -13.05 -9.28
N ALA A 353 25.27 -11.84 -8.70
CA ALA A 353 26.11 -10.71 -9.11
C ALA A 353 27.61 -11.00 -8.95
N ARG A 354 27.97 -11.91 -8.05
CA ARG A 354 29.35 -12.38 -7.81
C ARG A 354 29.68 -13.66 -8.61
N GLY A 355 28.80 -14.08 -9.52
CA GLY A 355 29.02 -15.18 -10.47
C GLY A 355 28.51 -16.55 -10.04
N ALA A 356 27.77 -16.66 -8.93
CA ALA A 356 27.17 -17.92 -8.52
C ALA A 356 26.04 -18.33 -9.48
N THR A 357 26.00 -19.59 -9.89
CA THR A 357 24.86 -20.16 -10.63
C THR A 357 23.78 -20.63 -9.67
N VAL A 358 22.57 -20.08 -9.78
CA VAL A 358 21.41 -20.51 -8.98
C VAL A 358 20.73 -21.71 -9.65
N ARG A 359 20.46 -22.76 -8.88
CA ARG A 359 19.81 -23.99 -9.34
C ARG A 359 18.61 -24.29 -8.46
N TYR A 360 17.41 -24.36 -9.03
CA TYR A 360 16.16 -24.40 -8.26
C TYR A 360 15.40 -25.71 -8.43
N HIS A 361 14.89 -26.23 -7.30
CA HIS A 361 13.88 -27.27 -7.21
C HIS A 361 12.74 -26.80 -6.28
N GLY A 362 11.54 -27.34 -6.48
CA GLY A 362 10.37 -27.08 -5.65
C GLY A 362 9.31 -28.15 -5.89
N ASP A 363 8.16 -27.99 -5.25
CA ASP A 363 7.05 -28.92 -5.40
C ASP A 363 6.50 -28.92 -6.83
N PHE A 364 6.12 -30.10 -7.31
CA PHE A 364 5.37 -30.25 -8.56
C PHE A 364 3.87 -30.09 -8.29
N ASP A 365 3.48 -28.87 -7.92
CA ASP A 365 2.09 -28.41 -7.89
C ASP A 365 1.99 -26.96 -8.40
N TRP A 366 0.79 -26.40 -8.46
CA TRP A 366 0.62 -25.03 -8.94
C TRP A 366 1.13 -23.96 -7.97
N GLY A 367 1.29 -24.28 -6.68
CA GLY A 367 1.89 -23.42 -5.67
C GLY A 367 3.41 -23.32 -5.82
N GLY A 368 4.09 -24.45 -5.94
CA GLY A 368 5.51 -24.56 -6.23
C GLY A 368 5.87 -23.90 -7.56
N VAL A 369 5.04 -24.10 -8.60
CA VAL A 369 5.23 -23.39 -9.89
C VAL A 369 5.11 -21.88 -9.72
N ALA A 370 4.18 -21.40 -8.88
CA ALA A 370 4.06 -19.97 -8.59
C ALA A 370 5.30 -19.43 -7.86
N ILE A 371 5.84 -20.17 -6.88
CA ILE A 371 7.09 -19.81 -6.16
C ILE A 371 8.27 -19.74 -7.12
N ALA A 372 8.43 -20.73 -7.99
CA ALA A 372 9.49 -20.76 -9.00
C ALA A 372 9.45 -19.55 -9.93
N ARG A 373 8.24 -19.15 -10.36
CA ARG A 373 8.03 -17.95 -11.17
C ARG A 373 8.35 -16.66 -10.40
N THR A 374 7.93 -16.56 -9.14
CA THR A 374 8.31 -15.44 -8.27
C THR A 374 9.82 -15.34 -8.12
N LEU A 375 10.51 -16.47 -7.93
CA LEU A 375 11.97 -16.47 -7.86
C LEU A 375 12.62 -16.01 -9.18
N ALA A 376 12.07 -16.45 -10.33
CA ALA A 376 12.56 -16.08 -11.66
C ALA A 376 12.45 -14.58 -11.96
N SER A 377 11.50 -13.86 -11.33
CA SER A 377 11.40 -12.40 -11.48
C SER A 377 12.52 -11.65 -10.72
N HIS A 378 13.24 -12.33 -9.83
CA HIS A 378 14.24 -11.74 -8.96
C HIS A 378 15.67 -12.15 -9.29
N VAL A 379 15.89 -13.38 -9.73
CA VAL A 379 17.21 -13.93 -10.07
C VAL A 379 17.07 -14.98 -11.18
N ASP A 380 18.02 -14.99 -12.11
CA ASP A 380 18.11 -16.06 -13.10
C ASP A 380 18.51 -17.37 -12.42
N TRP A 381 17.80 -18.45 -12.74
CA TRP A 381 18.08 -19.79 -12.20
C TRP A 381 17.93 -20.87 -13.28
N LEU A 382 18.58 -22.01 -13.03
CA LEU A 382 18.49 -23.22 -13.86
C LEU A 382 17.71 -24.32 -13.14
N PRO A 383 16.90 -25.13 -13.84
CA PRO A 383 16.17 -26.22 -13.20
C PRO A 383 17.15 -27.23 -12.60
N TRP A 384 16.89 -27.60 -11.35
CA TRP A 384 17.47 -28.74 -10.68
C TRP A 384 16.38 -29.78 -10.51
N ARG A 385 16.30 -30.72 -11.46
CA ARG A 385 15.20 -31.70 -11.54
C ARG A 385 13.81 -31.05 -11.47
N TYR A 386 13.65 -29.85 -12.03
CA TYR A 386 12.39 -29.13 -12.03
C TYR A 386 11.91 -28.94 -13.47
N ASP A 387 11.73 -30.09 -14.14
CA ASP A 387 11.40 -30.22 -15.56
C ASP A 387 10.42 -31.39 -15.74
N ALA A 388 9.86 -31.52 -16.95
CA ALA A 388 8.85 -32.53 -17.23
C ALA A 388 9.36 -33.96 -17.05
N ASP A 389 10.63 -34.21 -17.39
CA ASP A 389 11.22 -35.55 -17.35
C ASP A 389 11.42 -36.00 -15.89
N ALA A 390 11.80 -35.08 -15.00
CA ALA A 390 11.89 -35.34 -13.56
C ALA A 390 10.51 -35.60 -12.93
N TYR A 391 9.48 -34.84 -13.33
CA TYR A 391 8.10 -35.06 -12.88
C TYR A 391 7.60 -36.45 -13.26
N LEU A 392 7.73 -36.81 -14.55
CA LEU A 392 7.31 -38.13 -15.05
C LEU A 392 8.08 -39.28 -14.36
N ALA A 393 9.38 -39.11 -14.13
CA ALA A 393 10.18 -40.09 -13.42
C ALA A 393 9.78 -40.26 -11.93
N ALA A 394 9.18 -39.23 -11.31
CA ALA A 394 8.62 -39.33 -9.97
C ALA A 394 7.28 -40.09 -10.00
N LEU A 395 6.43 -39.83 -11.00
CA LEU A 395 5.18 -40.59 -11.19
C LEU A 395 5.42 -42.07 -11.43
N GLU A 396 6.42 -42.42 -12.25
CA GLU A 396 6.76 -43.83 -12.51
C GLU A 396 7.16 -44.58 -11.23
N ARG A 397 7.77 -43.89 -10.26
CA ARG A 397 8.20 -44.49 -8.99
C ARG A 397 7.12 -44.50 -7.91
N HIS A 398 6.24 -43.49 -7.89
CA HIS A 398 5.37 -43.22 -6.73
C HIS A 398 3.88 -43.07 -7.07
N GLY A 399 3.50 -43.19 -8.36
CA GLY A 399 2.21 -42.76 -8.92
C GLY A 399 0.94 -43.19 -8.19
N GLU A 400 0.87 -44.41 -7.64
CA GLU A 400 -0.33 -44.91 -6.96
C GLU A 400 -0.61 -44.23 -5.60
N ALA A 401 0.37 -43.54 -5.02
CA ALA A 401 0.29 -42.93 -3.69
C ALA A 401 0.25 -41.40 -3.70
N LEU A 402 0.27 -40.77 -4.88
CA LEU A 402 0.39 -39.32 -5.00
C LEU A 402 -0.97 -38.60 -4.88
N PRO A 403 -0.99 -37.41 -4.25
CA PRO A 403 -2.20 -36.61 -4.16
C PRO A 403 -2.63 -36.04 -5.52
N ALA A 404 -3.92 -35.71 -5.61
CA ALA A 404 -4.47 -35.04 -6.79
C ALA A 404 -4.00 -33.58 -6.87
N LEU A 405 -3.64 -33.15 -8.08
CA LEU A 405 -3.29 -31.77 -8.36
C LEU A 405 -4.52 -30.87 -8.20
N SER A 406 -4.37 -29.76 -7.49
CA SER A 406 -5.46 -28.79 -7.25
C SER A 406 -5.02 -27.36 -7.57
N GLY A 407 -5.99 -26.49 -7.90
CA GLY A 407 -5.75 -25.10 -8.25
C GLY A 407 -5.72 -24.82 -9.76
N ALA A 408 -5.46 -23.56 -10.12
CA ALA A 408 -5.43 -23.10 -11.51
C ALA A 408 -4.07 -23.36 -12.16
N ALA A 409 -4.10 -23.82 -13.42
CA ALA A 409 -2.89 -24.08 -14.18
C ALA A 409 -1.99 -22.84 -14.31
N GLN A 410 -0.69 -23.05 -14.13
CA GLN A 410 0.34 -22.02 -14.21
C GLN A 410 1.33 -22.38 -15.34
N ALA A 411 1.83 -21.36 -16.03
CA ALA A 411 2.85 -21.56 -17.06
C ALA A 411 4.22 -21.86 -16.45
N THR A 412 4.95 -22.80 -17.05
CA THR A 412 6.33 -23.18 -16.67
C THR A 412 7.33 -22.72 -17.74
N PRO A 413 7.73 -21.42 -17.79
CA PRO A 413 8.53 -20.87 -18.88
C PRO A 413 9.93 -21.51 -19.03
N TRP A 414 10.47 -22.14 -17.97
CA TRP A 414 11.74 -22.87 -18.02
C TRP A 414 11.63 -24.24 -18.71
N ASP A 415 10.47 -24.89 -18.66
CA ASP A 415 10.12 -26.09 -19.43
C ASP A 415 8.60 -26.15 -19.65
N PRO A 416 8.09 -25.67 -20.80
CA PRO A 416 6.65 -25.65 -21.06
C PRO A 416 5.97 -27.02 -21.00
N ARG A 417 6.73 -28.12 -21.25
CA ARG A 417 6.18 -29.48 -21.17
C ARG A 417 5.79 -29.87 -19.75
N LEU A 418 6.34 -29.21 -18.73
CA LEU A 418 6.06 -29.53 -17.33
C LEU A 418 4.60 -29.22 -16.98
N ALA A 419 4.12 -28.02 -17.30
CA ALA A 419 2.72 -27.65 -17.11
C ALA A 419 1.76 -28.61 -17.85
N ASP A 420 2.08 -28.96 -19.11
CA ASP A 420 1.29 -29.91 -19.89
C ASP A 420 1.25 -31.30 -19.24
N ALA A 421 2.40 -31.79 -18.76
CA ALA A 421 2.50 -33.08 -18.08
C ALA A 421 1.72 -33.09 -16.77
N MET A 422 1.87 -32.06 -15.93
CA MET A 422 1.14 -31.92 -14.67
C MET A 422 -0.38 -31.86 -14.89
N GLN A 423 -0.83 -31.10 -15.89
CA GLN A 423 -2.24 -31.02 -16.22
C GLN A 423 -2.79 -32.32 -16.80
N GLY A 424 -2.00 -33.03 -17.62
CA GLY A 424 -2.39 -34.30 -18.22
C GLY A 424 -2.49 -35.45 -17.21
N GLN A 425 -1.61 -35.47 -16.21
CA GLN A 425 -1.58 -36.53 -15.19
C GLN A 425 -2.47 -36.20 -13.99
N GLY A 426 -2.63 -34.92 -13.65
CA GLY A 426 -3.50 -34.48 -12.56
C GLY A 426 -3.03 -34.89 -11.16
N LEU A 427 -1.73 -35.12 -10.98
CA LEU A 427 -1.11 -35.52 -9.71
C LEU A 427 -0.07 -34.49 -9.27
N SER A 428 0.01 -34.20 -7.98
CA SER A 428 1.10 -33.40 -7.40
C SER A 428 2.19 -34.29 -6.80
N VAL A 429 3.42 -33.78 -6.80
CA VAL A 429 4.58 -34.44 -6.17
C VAL A 429 5.28 -33.45 -5.26
N GLU A 430 5.28 -33.74 -3.97
CA GLU A 430 5.99 -32.97 -2.93
C GLU A 430 7.49 -33.28 -2.97
N GLU A 431 8.35 -32.31 -2.61
CA GLU A 431 9.80 -32.44 -2.56
C GLU A 431 10.23 -33.64 -1.70
N GLU A 432 9.52 -33.95 -0.61
CA GLU A 432 9.76 -35.09 0.28
C GLU A 432 9.81 -36.42 -0.45
N VAL A 433 9.00 -36.59 -1.49
CA VAL A 433 8.91 -37.83 -2.27
C VAL A 433 10.18 -38.03 -3.12
N VAL A 434 10.86 -36.94 -3.46
CA VAL A 434 12.02 -36.95 -4.37
C VAL A 434 13.34 -36.60 -3.69
N ILE A 435 13.38 -36.42 -2.36
CA ILE A 435 14.58 -36.13 -1.56
C ILE A 435 15.76 -37.03 -1.95
N ASP A 436 15.56 -38.35 -2.05
CA ASP A 436 16.65 -39.29 -2.40
C ASP A 436 17.28 -39.01 -3.77
N ALA A 437 16.52 -38.48 -4.72
CA ALA A 437 17.05 -38.08 -6.03
C ALA A 437 17.82 -36.77 -5.94
N LEU A 438 17.33 -35.82 -5.15
CA LEU A 438 17.99 -34.54 -4.88
C LEU A 438 19.32 -34.75 -4.16
N LEU A 439 19.36 -35.55 -3.09
CA LEU A 439 20.58 -35.83 -2.34
C LEU A 439 21.67 -36.49 -3.20
N ARG A 440 21.30 -37.39 -4.12
CA ARG A 440 22.25 -37.99 -5.07
C ARG A 440 22.89 -36.96 -5.99
N ASP A 441 22.14 -35.95 -6.43
CA ASP A 441 22.69 -34.88 -7.25
C ASP A 441 23.64 -33.99 -6.43
N LEU A 442 23.26 -33.63 -5.20
CA LEU A 442 24.09 -32.83 -4.30
C LEU A 442 25.41 -33.54 -3.97
N ASP A 443 25.36 -34.83 -3.64
CA ASP A 443 26.53 -35.68 -3.40
C ASP A 443 27.41 -35.82 -4.65
N GLY A 444 26.79 -35.96 -5.83
CA GLY A 444 27.48 -35.94 -7.12
C GLY A 444 28.20 -34.61 -7.41
N TRP A 445 27.66 -33.50 -6.91
CA TRP A 445 28.25 -32.16 -7.07
C TRP A 445 29.37 -31.90 -6.07
N ALA A 446 29.22 -32.36 -4.83
CA ALA A 446 30.23 -32.23 -3.77
C ALA A 446 31.56 -32.91 -4.12
N ARG A 447 31.52 -33.96 -4.96
CA ARG A 447 32.70 -34.70 -5.42
C ARG A 447 33.41 -34.08 -6.64
N ARG A 448 32.88 -33.01 -7.23
CA ARG A 448 33.48 -32.30 -8.36
C ARG A 448 34.30 -31.11 -7.86
#